data_AF-A0A6A3C2L4-F1
#
_entry.id   AF-A0A6A3C2L4-F1
#
_cell.length_a   1.000
_cell.length_b   1.000
_cell.length_c   1.000
_cell.angle_alpha   90.00
_cell.angle_beta   90.00
_cell.angle_gamma   90.00
#
_symmetry.space_group_name_H-M   'P 1'
#
loop_
_entity.id
_entity.type
_entity.pdbx_description
1 polymer ?
#
loop_
_entity_poly.entity_id
_entity_poly.type
_entity_poly.pdbx_seq_one_letter_code
_entity_poly.pdbx_strand_id
1 'polypeptide(L)'
;MTERPYADASSRVSKSASSTGLEVHVGSMPFALDKELLASKSAKVVALLKENSNADLSCLLHDIPADSDTFELVARFCHGYAIHMSSENIVPLICLSFHLGMDENHCNDNLLSKAVTFFEQRVLPSWNEIIKALRSSEKSLQQMMQLGLFDACLQAMIAKASDNPQHLGERITVSRNDGDGGDKPNAKRRLFALDWQEDLTTLSLQLYEPIIYTMKQHEIPLEYISASIYRYAKKWIFCCSGGRETVSIYKRRYQRNVIETLEKLLPHGRELLPCSLFFEMLRFAIELEASSGCRNGFEIRIGKQLDQAKVKDLLIPSQGYTKDVQYDIECIRRILKAFYGNYDSSDASGFIKVAELMEEFLAAVACDASLVIDTFISLAEMSMAAALGTKRNSDGTYRAIDIYLEKHAYLTEKEKEQVCKVLDFRKMSAEACEHATKNERLPVRVVVQVLFMAQLQLRETLVRAAYDDDKTGKEDEEEEEVRLEMEKMSIKVKELEKDCHEMKKEITNGSNRQRLNKGKLSLWSEMKRKFGCSTNMDDLHCPTKKKKVHPKWSII
;
A
#
# COMPACT_ATOMS: atom_id res chain seq x y z
N MET A 1 -17.03 -39.27 -49.43
CA MET A 1 -16.08 -38.95 -50.52
C MET A 1 -14.93 -38.18 -49.91
N THR A 2 -13.77 -38.81 -49.94
CA THR A 2 -12.48 -38.43 -49.36
C THR A 2 -11.63 -37.67 -50.37
N GLU A 3 -11.21 -36.43 -50.06
CA GLU A 3 -10.01 -35.77 -50.62
C GLU A 3 -9.48 -34.79 -49.55
N ARG A 4 -8.53 -35.23 -48.71
CA ARG A 4 -7.04 -35.10 -48.77
C ARG A 4 -6.51 -33.74 -48.27
N PRO A 5 -5.49 -33.73 -47.37
CA PRO A 5 -5.02 -32.54 -46.67
C PRO A 5 -3.91 -31.80 -47.42
N TYR A 6 -3.83 -30.49 -47.19
CA TYR A 6 -2.74 -29.62 -47.62
C TYR A 6 -1.39 -30.16 -47.14
N ALA A 7 -0.54 -30.52 -48.09
CA ALA A 7 0.81 -30.97 -47.85
C ALA A 7 1.75 -29.78 -47.64
N ASP A 8 2.49 -29.88 -46.56
CA ASP A 8 3.69 -29.15 -46.18
C ASP A 8 4.67 -29.01 -47.37
N ALA A 9 4.94 -27.78 -47.80
CA ALA A 9 5.89 -27.49 -48.87
C ALA A 9 7.10 -26.78 -48.28
N SER A 10 7.92 -27.55 -47.57
CA SER A 10 9.36 -27.31 -47.46
C SER A 10 9.97 -27.39 -48.86
N SER A 11 9.96 -26.28 -49.60
CA SER A 11 10.63 -26.19 -50.90
C SER A 11 12.09 -25.80 -50.70
N ARG A 12 12.93 -26.85 -50.74
CA ARG A 12 14.38 -26.76 -50.91
C ARG A 12 14.74 -25.79 -52.04
N VAL A 13 15.63 -24.87 -51.68
CA VAL A 13 16.37 -23.95 -52.55
C VAL A 13 16.81 -24.65 -53.84
N SER A 14 16.34 -24.13 -54.98
CA SER A 14 16.75 -24.56 -56.30
C SER A 14 18.10 -23.94 -56.62
N LYS A 15 19.14 -24.77 -56.75
CA LYS A 15 20.47 -24.37 -57.22
C LYS A 15 20.41 -23.95 -58.69
N SER A 16 20.51 -22.65 -58.97
CA SER A 16 21.06 -22.14 -60.24
C SER A 16 22.57 -22.01 -60.10
N ALA A 17 23.30 -22.51 -61.10
CA ALA A 17 24.75 -22.54 -61.14
C ALA A 17 25.32 -21.13 -61.43
N SER A 18 26.43 -20.80 -60.75
CA SER A 18 27.17 -19.52 -60.76
C SER A 18 26.69 -18.44 -59.77
N SER A 19 26.51 -18.80 -58.50
CA SER A 19 26.36 -17.85 -57.39
C SER A 19 27.27 -18.31 -56.26
N THR A 20 28.24 -17.47 -55.85
CA THR A 20 29.02 -17.68 -54.63
C THR A 20 28.11 -17.50 -53.42
N GLY A 21 27.35 -18.55 -53.09
CA GLY A 21 26.45 -18.56 -51.94
C GLY A 21 27.19 -18.21 -50.65
N LEU A 22 26.65 -17.25 -49.91
CA LEU A 22 27.08 -16.89 -48.58
C LEU A 22 26.14 -17.52 -47.56
N GLU A 23 26.68 -18.22 -46.57
CA GLU A 23 25.90 -18.72 -45.43
C GLU A 23 25.97 -17.71 -44.28
N VAL A 24 25.05 -16.75 -44.26
CA VAL A 24 24.97 -15.81 -43.14
C VAL A 24 24.32 -16.52 -41.95
N HIS A 25 25.03 -16.59 -40.83
CA HIS A 25 24.47 -17.11 -39.59
C HIS A 25 23.80 -15.98 -38.79
N VAL A 26 22.49 -16.11 -38.55
CA VAL A 26 21.74 -15.25 -37.63
C VAL A 26 21.31 -16.11 -36.44
N GLY A 27 21.99 -15.95 -35.31
CA GLY A 27 21.84 -16.87 -34.17
C GLY A 27 22.29 -18.29 -34.53
N SER A 28 21.39 -19.27 -34.39
CA SER A 28 21.67 -20.69 -34.70
C SER A 28 21.22 -21.15 -36.09
N MET A 29 20.66 -20.26 -36.93
CA MET A 29 20.15 -20.63 -38.26
C MET A 29 21.05 -20.09 -39.40
N PRO A 30 21.50 -20.96 -40.33
CA PRO A 30 22.20 -20.53 -41.54
C PRO A 30 21.22 -20.07 -42.62
N PHE A 31 21.48 -18.92 -43.23
CA PHE A 31 20.78 -18.41 -44.40
C PHE A 31 21.70 -18.43 -45.62
N ALA A 32 21.34 -19.20 -46.64
CA ALA A 32 22.03 -19.19 -47.93
C ALA A 32 21.53 -18.01 -48.77
N LEU A 33 22.33 -16.94 -48.84
CA LEU A 33 22.02 -15.74 -49.62
C LEU A 33 23.10 -15.49 -50.68
N ASP A 34 22.70 -14.94 -51.81
CA ASP A 34 23.67 -14.52 -52.82
C ASP A 34 24.38 -13.23 -52.35
N LYS A 35 25.72 -13.27 -52.30
CA LYS A 35 26.57 -12.11 -51.94
C LYS A 35 26.25 -10.89 -52.79
N GLU A 36 26.02 -11.08 -54.08
CA GLU A 36 25.80 -10.00 -55.03
C GLU A 36 24.42 -9.39 -54.84
N LEU A 37 23.39 -10.19 -54.54
CA LEU A 37 22.05 -9.68 -54.27
C LEU A 37 22.01 -8.83 -53.00
N LEU A 38 22.67 -9.27 -51.92
CA LEU A 38 22.75 -8.49 -50.70
C LEU A 38 23.57 -7.21 -50.90
N ALA A 39 24.72 -7.31 -51.59
CA ALA A 39 25.55 -6.16 -51.95
C ALA A 39 24.81 -5.15 -52.83
N SER A 40 23.92 -5.62 -53.72
CA SER A 40 23.11 -4.73 -54.56
C SER A 40 22.19 -3.81 -53.76
N LYS A 41 21.81 -4.20 -52.53
CA LYS A 41 20.86 -3.46 -51.68
C LYS A 41 21.48 -2.86 -50.42
N SER A 42 22.62 -3.36 -49.95
CA SER A 42 23.29 -2.96 -48.71
C SER A 42 24.62 -2.26 -48.95
N ALA A 43 24.69 -0.97 -48.60
CA ALA A 43 25.93 -0.20 -48.66
C ALA A 43 27.02 -0.78 -47.74
N LYS A 44 26.63 -1.28 -46.56
CA LYS A 44 27.56 -1.87 -45.59
C LYS A 44 28.20 -3.15 -46.13
N VAL A 45 27.43 -4.01 -46.78
CA VAL A 45 27.97 -5.24 -47.38
C VAL A 45 28.91 -4.90 -48.55
N VAL A 46 28.61 -3.87 -49.34
CA VAL A 46 29.55 -3.37 -50.36
C VAL A 46 30.86 -2.87 -49.74
N ALA A 47 30.80 -2.11 -48.65
CA ALA A 47 32.00 -1.64 -47.96
C ALA A 47 32.84 -2.81 -47.43
N LEU A 48 32.20 -3.78 -46.78
CA LEU A 48 32.88 -4.97 -46.24
C LEU A 48 33.52 -5.84 -47.34
N LEU A 49 32.84 -6.00 -48.48
CA LEU A 49 33.38 -6.73 -49.64
C LEU A 49 34.57 -6.01 -50.29
N LYS A 50 34.58 -4.67 -50.28
CA LYS A 50 35.71 -3.86 -50.78
C LYS A 50 36.92 -3.97 -49.87
N GLU A 51 36.72 -3.98 -48.56
CA GLU A 51 37.80 -4.09 -47.57
C GLU A 51 38.37 -5.52 -47.48
N ASN A 52 37.55 -6.54 -47.75
CA ASN A 52 37.96 -7.94 -47.62
C ASN A 52 37.40 -8.82 -48.76
N SER A 53 38.02 -8.77 -49.94
CA SER A 53 37.52 -9.44 -51.16
C SER A 53 37.40 -10.97 -51.07
N ASN A 54 38.08 -11.61 -50.11
CA ASN A 54 38.07 -13.07 -49.90
C ASN A 54 37.58 -13.50 -48.50
N ALA A 55 37.09 -12.59 -47.65
CA ALA A 55 36.65 -12.96 -46.31
C ALA A 55 35.26 -13.61 -46.31
N ASP A 56 35.07 -14.54 -45.39
CA ASP A 56 33.77 -15.12 -45.08
C ASP A 56 32.90 -14.05 -44.40
N LEU A 57 32.01 -13.42 -45.17
CA LEU A 57 31.09 -12.39 -44.64
C LEU A 57 30.24 -12.93 -43.49
N SER A 58 30.11 -14.25 -43.35
CA SER A 58 29.47 -14.96 -42.24
C SER A 58 30.11 -14.61 -40.89
N CYS A 59 31.43 -14.38 -40.86
CA CYS A 59 32.15 -13.93 -39.67
C CYS A 59 32.01 -12.41 -39.42
N LEU A 60 31.81 -11.61 -40.48
CA LEU A 60 31.68 -10.14 -40.40
C LEU A 60 30.25 -9.68 -40.07
N LEU A 61 29.27 -10.53 -40.36
CA LEU A 61 27.85 -10.34 -40.06
C LEU A 61 27.40 -11.15 -38.83
N HIS A 62 28.34 -11.71 -38.08
CA HIS A 62 28.03 -12.55 -36.90
C HIS A 62 27.22 -11.80 -35.83
N ASP A 63 27.39 -10.47 -35.75
CA ASP A 63 26.70 -9.61 -34.78
C ASP A 63 25.52 -8.85 -35.41
N ILE A 64 24.73 -9.52 -36.27
CA ILE A 64 23.47 -8.94 -36.75
C ILE A 64 22.49 -8.81 -35.57
N PRO A 65 22.04 -7.58 -35.24
CA PRO A 65 21.13 -7.35 -34.12
C PRO A 65 19.66 -7.64 -34.51
N ALA A 66 19.39 -8.83 -35.04
CA ALA A 66 18.05 -9.20 -35.50
C ALA A 66 17.76 -10.68 -35.25
N ASP A 67 16.47 -10.98 -35.13
CA ASP A 67 15.95 -12.33 -35.12
C ASP A 67 15.87 -12.91 -36.54
N SER A 68 15.77 -14.24 -36.59
CA SER A 68 15.71 -15.03 -37.83
C SER A 68 14.62 -14.53 -38.78
N ASP A 69 13.43 -14.22 -38.24
CA ASP A 69 12.26 -13.82 -39.02
C ASP A 69 12.48 -12.45 -39.68
N THR A 70 13.07 -11.49 -38.96
CA THR A 70 13.41 -10.17 -39.51
C THR A 70 14.48 -10.28 -40.60
N PHE A 71 15.49 -11.13 -40.41
CA PHE A 71 16.50 -11.36 -41.45
C PHE A 71 15.91 -12.04 -42.69
N GLU A 72 14.96 -12.96 -42.52
CA GLU A 72 14.24 -13.58 -43.64
C GLU A 72 13.49 -12.52 -44.49
N LEU A 73 12.86 -11.53 -43.86
CA LEU A 73 12.19 -10.44 -44.59
C LEU A 73 13.20 -9.61 -45.41
N VAL A 74 14.38 -9.32 -44.86
CA VAL A 74 15.46 -8.64 -45.57
C VAL A 74 16.00 -9.49 -46.73
N ALA A 75 16.20 -10.79 -46.51
CA ALA A 75 16.61 -11.72 -47.54
C ALA A 75 15.61 -11.76 -48.70
N ARG A 76 14.32 -11.90 -48.38
CA ARG A 76 13.23 -11.87 -49.37
C ARG A 76 13.22 -10.58 -50.17
N PHE A 77 13.46 -9.43 -49.54
CA PHE A 77 13.60 -8.15 -50.22
C PHE A 77 14.76 -8.13 -51.21
N CYS A 78 15.93 -8.63 -50.80
CA CYS A 78 17.12 -8.68 -51.66
C CYS A 78 16.90 -9.56 -52.89
N HIS A 79 16.08 -10.61 -52.77
CA HIS A 79 15.63 -11.44 -53.89
C HIS A 79 14.53 -10.81 -54.75
N GLY A 80 14.02 -9.62 -54.38
CA GLY A 80 12.97 -8.91 -55.12
C GLY A 80 11.55 -9.39 -54.80
N TYR A 81 11.35 -10.18 -53.75
CA TYR A 81 10.01 -10.57 -53.31
C TYR A 81 9.29 -9.44 -52.57
N ALA A 82 7.96 -9.45 -52.61
CA ALA A 82 7.14 -8.56 -51.80
C ALA A 82 7.29 -8.90 -50.31
N ILE A 83 7.43 -7.87 -49.48
CA ILE A 83 7.56 -8.00 -48.02
C ILE A 83 6.24 -7.66 -47.36
N HIS A 84 5.81 -8.49 -46.42
CA HIS A 84 4.68 -8.19 -45.55
C HIS A 84 5.16 -7.44 -44.29
N MET A 85 4.97 -6.12 -44.29
CA MET A 85 5.22 -5.27 -43.12
C MET A 85 4.01 -5.29 -42.18
N SER A 86 4.26 -5.47 -40.89
CA SER A 86 3.27 -5.46 -39.82
C SER A 86 3.81 -4.68 -38.62
N SER A 87 2.94 -4.29 -37.70
CA SER A 87 3.38 -3.56 -36.50
C SER A 87 4.32 -4.39 -35.62
N GLU A 88 4.30 -5.72 -35.73
CA GLU A 88 5.15 -6.60 -34.93
C GLU A 88 6.58 -6.75 -35.49
N ASN A 89 6.75 -6.61 -36.81
CA ASN A 89 8.06 -6.80 -37.45
C ASN A 89 8.75 -5.50 -37.85
N ILE A 90 8.02 -4.38 -37.88
CA ILE A 90 8.50 -3.15 -38.50
C ILE A 90 9.69 -2.51 -37.80
N VAL A 91 9.71 -2.48 -36.47
CA VAL A 91 10.80 -1.84 -35.72
C VAL A 91 12.10 -2.65 -35.84
N PRO A 92 12.12 -3.98 -35.62
CA PRO A 92 13.29 -4.80 -35.93
C PRO A 92 13.75 -4.64 -37.38
N LEU A 93 12.80 -4.58 -38.34
CA LEU A 93 13.11 -4.39 -39.75
C LEU A 93 13.79 -3.05 -40.03
N ILE A 94 13.32 -1.95 -39.44
CA ILE A 94 13.98 -0.64 -39.54
C ILE A 94 15.39 -0.71 -38.94
N CYS A 95 15.53 -1.30 -37.75
CA CYS A 95 16.82 -1.42 -37.07
C CYS A 95 17.84 -2.19 -37.93
N LEU A 96 17.42 -3.31 -38.51
CA LEU A 96 18.28 -4.13 -39.36
C LEU A 96 18.59 -3.43 -40.70
N SER A 97 17.59 -2.83 -41.34
CA SER A 97 17.78 -2.12 -42.62
C SER A 97 18.72 -0.93 -42.46
N PHE A 98 18.62 -0.20 -41.35
CA PHE A 98 19.55 0.86 -41.00
C PHE A 98 20.95 0.31 -40.74
N HIS A 99 21.07 -0.77 -39.97
CA HIS A 99 22.36 -1.41 -39.68
C HIS A 99 23.08 -1.86 -40.97
N LEU A 100 22.34 -2.33 -41.97
CA LEU A 100 22.86 -2.76 -43.26
C LEU A 100 23.07 -1.61 -44.25
N GLY A 101 22.71 -0.37 -43.91
CA GLY A 101 22.80 0.77 -44.83
C GLY A 101 21.95 0.56 -46.09
N MET A 102 20.73 0.04 -45.92
CA MET A 102 19.75 -0.15 -47.00
C MET A 102 18.92 1.11 -47.22
N ASP A 103 19.60 2.23 -47.50
CA ASP A 103 19.01 3.54 -47.70
C ASP A 103 18.86 3.92 -49.19
N GLU A 104 18.24 5.06 -49.45
CA GLU A 104 18.05 5.61 -50.81
C GLU A 104 19.36 6.06 -51.47
N ASN A 105 20.42 6.31 -50.70
CA ASN A 105 21.71 6.71 -51.25
C ASN A 105 22.38 5.56 -52.03
N HIS A 106 22.11 4.32 -51.60
CA HIS A 106 22.65 3.12 -52.23
C HIS A 106 21.78 2.61 -53.39
N CYS A 107 20.46 2.54 -53.19
CA CYS A 107 19.51 2.07 -54.19
C CYS A 107 18.21 2.84 -54.06
N ASN A 108 17.61 3.24 -55.18
CA ASN A 108 16.27 3.84 -55.16
C ASN A 108 15.23 2.84 -54.63
N ASP A 109 14.24 3.34 -53.88
CA ASP A 109 13.11 2.60 -53.33
C ASP A 109 13.57 1.40 -52.45
N ASN A 110 14.54 1.69 -51.57
CA ASN A 110 15.19 0.71 -50.70
C ASN A 110 14.35 0.35 -49.48
N LEU A 111 14.80 -0.65 -48.72
CA LEU A 111 14.03 -1.20 -47.62
C LEU A 111 13.82 -0.22 -46.47
N LEU A 112 14.85 0.57 -46.12
CA LEU A 112 14.77 1.47 -44.98
C LEU A 112 13.69 2.55 -45.18
N SER A 113 13.66 3.20 -46.34
CA SER A 113 12.67 4.25 -46.64
C SER A 113 11.24 3.70 -46.65
N LYS A 114 11.04 2.51 -47.24
CA LYS A 114 9.76 1.78 -47.22
C LYS A 114 9.29 1.47 -45.81
N ALA A 115 10.19 0.94 -44.99
CA ALA A 115 9.89 0.56 -43.61
C ALA A 115 9.57 1.80 -42.75
N VAL A 116 10.36 2.87 -42.86
CA VAL A 116 10.10 4.14 -42.16
C VAL A 116 8.77 4.75 -42.61
N THR A 117 8.49 4.77 -43.91
CA THR A 117 7.20 5.28 -44.44
C THR A 117 6.01 4.47 -43.90
N PHE A 118 6.13 3.14 -43.85
CA PHE A 118 5.08 2.30 -43.25
C PHE A 118 4.91 2.60 -41.77
N PHE A 119 6.00 2.74 -41.02
CA PHE A 119 5.95 3.08 -39.59
C PHE A 119 5.27 4.42 -39.34
N GLU A 120 5.63 5.46 -40.08
CA GLU A 120 5.03 6.79 -39.95
C GLU A 120 3.55 6.84 -40.36
N GLN A 121 3.17 6.11 -41.42
CA GLN A 121 1.82 6.20 -41.98
C GLN A 121 0.82 5.18 -41.40
N ARG A 122 1.30 4.05 -40.86
CA ARG A 122 0.43 2.96 -40.37
C ARG A 122 0.54 2.72 -38.87
N VAL A 123 1.74 2.86 -38.30
CA VAL A 123 1.97 2.55 -36.88
C VAL A 123 1.70 3.78 -36.02
N LEU A 124 2.45 4.88 -36.22
CA LEU A 124 2.33 6.10 -35.41
C LEU A 124 0.90 6.70 -35.36
N PRO A 125 0.05 6.57 -36.39
CA PRO A 125 -1.33 7.08 -36.30
C PRO A 125 -2.26 6.25 -35.40
N SER A 126 -1.92 5.01 -35.06
CA SER A 126 -2.79 4.10 -34.30
C SER A 126 -2.21 3.72 -32.95
N TRP A 127 -2.95 4.00 -31.86
CA TRP A 127 -2.56 3.64 -30.49
C TRP A 127 -2.24 2.15 -30.34
N ASN A 128 -3.11 1.29 -30.88
CA ASN A 128 -2.96 -0.16 -30.76
C ASN A 128 -1.73 -0.68 -31.51
N GLU A 129 -1.45 -0.12 -32.69
CA GLU A 129 -0.32 -0.55 -33.49
C GLU A 129 1.01 -0.09 -32.87
N ILE A 130 1.05 1.08 -32.23
CA ILE A 130 2.20 1.51 -31.42
C ILE A 130 2.48 0.51 -30.29
N ILE A 131 1.45 0.11 -29.51
CA ILE A 131 1.65 -0.82 -28.40
C ILE A 131 2.14 -2.20 -28.90
N LYS A 132 1.59 -2.70 -30.01
CA LYS A 132 2.06 -3.95 -30.62
C LYS A 132 3.52 -3.85 -31.09
N ALA A 133 3.90 -2.73 -31.70
CA ALA A 133 5.28 -2.48 -32.12
C ALA A 133 6.25 -2.41 -30.95
N LEU A 134 5.89 -1.70 -29.89
CA LEU A 134 6.72 -1.62 -28.68
C LEU A 134 6.86 -2.99 -28.00
N ARG A 135 5.77 -3.77 -27.90
CA ARG A 135 5.76 -5.10 -27.26
C ARG A 135 6.65 -6.10 -28.00
N SER A 136 6.54 -6.16 -29.32
CA SER A 136 7.31 -7.09 -30.16
C SER A 136 8.80 -6.75 -30.20
N SER A 137 9.15 -5.48 -29.97
CA SER A 137 10.50 -4.95 -30.14
C SER A 137 11.35 -4.94 -28.87
N GLU A 138 10.90 -5.62 -27.80
CA GLU A 138 11.61 -5.66 -26.53
C GLU A 138 13.05 -6.22 -26.66
N LYS A 139 13.26 -7.15 -27.60
CA LYS A 139 14.59 -7.73 -27.90
C LYS A 139 15.56 -6.73 -28.57
N SER A 140 15.02 -5.70 -29.24
CA SER A 140 15.78 -4.70 -29.99
C SER A 140 15.66 -3.30 -29.38
N LEU A 141 15.38 -3.23 -28.07
CA LEU A 141 15.11 -1.99 -27.36
C LEU A 141 16.28 -1.00 -27.44
N GLN A 142 17.52 -1.47 -27.32
CA GLN A 142 18.70 -0.61 -27.40
C GLN A 142 18.83 0.06 -28.79
N GLN A 143 18.59 -0.69 -29.86
CA GLN A 143 18.65 -0.19 -31.24
C GLN A 143 17.48 0.77 -31.51
N MET A 144 16.28 0.44 -31.03
CA MET A 144 15.10 1.30 -31.13
C MET A 144 15.35 2.68 -30.49
N MET A 145 15.99 2.71 -29.32
CA MET A 145 16.34 3.96 -28.63
C MET A 145 17.40 4.75 -29.40
N GLN A 146 18.46 4.09 -29.91
CA GLN A 146 19.51 4.76 -30.68
C GLN A 146 19.00 5.44 -31.96
N LEU A 147 17.99 4.85 -32.58
CA LEU A 147 17.38 5.37 -33.82
C LEU A 147 16.26 6.39 -33.57
N GLY A 148 15.94 6.71 -32.31
CA GLY A 148 14.84 7.63 -31.96
C GLY A 148 13.44 7.09 -32.28
N LEU A 149 13.32 5.79 -32.59
CA LEU A 149 12.01 5.16 -32.89
C LEU A 149 11.12 5.11 -31.65
N PHE A 150 11.72 4.88 -30.48
CA PHE A 150 11.00 4.92 -29.21
C PHE A 150 10.45 6.31 -28.94
N ASP A 151 11.26 7.35 -29.15
CA ASP A 151 10.83 8.74 -28.96
C ASP A 151 9.71 9.13 -29.94
N ALA A 152 9.79 8.68 -31.20
CA ALA A 152 8.71 8.87 -32.17
C ALA A 152 7.39 8.20 -31.72
N CYS A 153 7.46 6.95 -31.24
CA CYS A 153 6.30 6.28 -30.64
C CYS A 153 5.76 7.05 -29.43
N LEU A 154 6.66 7.49 -28.53
CA LEU A 154 6.31 8.19 -27.31
C LEU A 154 5.60 9.53 -27.61
N GLN A 155 6.13 10.33 -28.53
CA GLN A 155 5.49 11.58 -28.96
C GLN A 155 4.12 11.34 -29.60
N ALA A 156 3.99 10.31 -30.44
CA ALA A 156 2.70 9.93 -31.01
C ALA A 156 1.70 9.45 -29.95
N MET A 157 2.15 8.73 -28.92
CA MET A 157 1.31 8.32 -27.79
C MET A 157 0.86 9.50 -26.94
N ILE A 158 1.76 10.45 -26.67
CA ILE A 158 1.44 11.68 -25.92
C ILE A 158 0.38 12.47 -26.68
N ALA A 159 0.59 12.75 -27.97
CA ALA A 159 -0.40 13.46 -28.79
C ALA A 159 -1.79 12.80 -28.71
N LYS A 160 -1.85 11.47 -28.82
CA LYS A 160 -3.13 10.73 -28.71
C LYS A 160 -3.73 10.78 -27.32
N ALA A 161 -2.91 10.67 -26.27
CA ALA A 161 -3.39 10.74 -24.89
C ALA A 161 -3.86 12.15 -24.52
N SER A 162 -3.26 13.19 -25.12
CA SER A 162 -3.74 14.58 -25.02
C SER A 162 -5.08 14.76 -25.73
N ASP A 163 -5.25 14.17 -26.92
CA ASP A 163 -6.51 14.23 -27.68
C ASP A 163 -7.64 13.43 -27.00
N ASN A 164 -7.34 12.22 -26.52
CA ASN A 164 -8.28 11.35 -25.83
C ASN A 164 -7.59 10.60 -24.66
N PRO A 165 -7.70 11.13 -23.43
CA PRO A 165 -7.11 10.49 -22.24
C PRO A 165 -7.65 9.09 -21.92
N GLN A 166 -8.80 8.71 -22.48
CA GLN A 166 -9.36 7.35 -22.31
C GLN A 166 -8.44 6.28 -22.88
N HIS A 167 -7.46 6.67 -23.72
CA HIS A 167 -6.46 5.73 -24.19
C HIS A 167 -5.65 5.06 -23.05
N LEU A 168 -5.53 5.73 -21.90
CA LEU A 168 -4.90 5.21 -20.69
C LEU A 168 -5.84 4.33 -19.84
N GLY A 169 -7.11 4.22 -20.24
CA GLY A 169 -8.18 3.50 -19.55
C GLY A 169 -9.27 4.42 -19.01
N GLU A 170 -10.30 3.82 -18.41
CA GLU A 170 -11.37 4.55 -17.71
C GLU A 170 -10.85 5.14 -16.38
N ARG A 171 -11.30 6.36 -16.06
CA ARG A 171 -11.10 6.97 -14.74
C ARG A 171 -11.68 6.06 -13.65
N ILE A 172 -10.92 5.87 -12.58
CA ILE A 172 -11.42 5.19 -11.38
C ILE A 172 -12.15 6.24 -10.55
N THR A 173 -13.47 6.17 -10.52
CA THR A 173 -14.28 7.14 -9.79
C THR A 173 -14.04 7.00 -8.27
N VAL A 174 -13.62 8.11 -7.65
CA VAL A 174 -13.67 8.27 -6.19
C VAL A 174 -15.11 8.61 -5.85
N SER A 175 -15.95 7.59 -5.67
CA SER A 175 -17.35 7.83 -5.29
C SER A 175 -17.39 8.41 -3.88
N ARG A 176 -17.59 9.72 -3.79
CA ARG A 176 -18.10 10.40 -2.58
C ARG A 176 -19.62 10.24 -2.63
N ASN A 177 -20.16 9.39 -1.76
CA ASN A 177 -21.57 9.03 -1.55
C ASN A 177 -22.11 7.83 -2.36
N ASP A 178 -22.39 6.75 -1.62
CA ASP A 178 -23.31 5.65 -1.98
C ASP A 178 -24.77 6.14 -1.96
N GLY A 179 -25.10 7.12 -2.81
CA GLY A 179 -26.42 7.73 -2.78
C GLY A 179 -26.74 8.63 -3.97
N ASP A 180 -26.55 8.12 -5.19
CA ASP A 180 -27.45 8.41 -6.30
C ASP A 180 -27.21 7.42 -7.44
N GLY A 181 -28.28 6.91 -8.04
CA GLY A 181 -28.28 5.97 -9.16
C GLY A 181 -27.89 6.66 -10.48
N GLY A 182 -26.77 7.37 -10.49
CA GLY A 182 -26.21 8.04 -11.67
C GLY A 182 -25.50 7.05 -12.59
N ASP A 183 -26.27 6.50 -13.52
CA ASP A 183 -25.84 5.98 -14.82
C ASP A 183 -24.53 5.16 -14.82
N LYS A 184 -24.53 4.00 -14.15
CA LYS A 184 -23.57 2.94 -14.49
C LYS A 184 -23.84 2.56 -15.95
N PRO A 185 -22.92 2.79 -16.91
CA PRO A 185 -23.14 2.36 -18.28
C PRO A 185 -23.41 0.85 -18.25
N ASN A 186 -24.59 0.47 -18.79
CA ASN A 186 -25.12 -0.89 -18.79
C ASN A 186 -24.01 -1.93 -18.95
N ALA A 187 -24.05 -3.04 -18.18
CA ALA A 187 -23.10 -4.15 -18.31
C ALA A 187 -22.96 -4.66 -19.77
N LYS A 188 -24.01 -4.47 -20.59
CA LYS A 188 -23.99 -4.71 -22.05
C LYS A 188 -23.08 -3.75 -22.82
N ARG A 189 -22.96 -2.46 -22.46
CA ARG A 189 -21.97 -1.54 -23.07
C ARG A 189 -20.53 -1.94 -22.69
N ARG A 190 -20.28 -2.43 -21.47
CA ARG A 190 -18.95 -2.91 -21.03
C ARG A 190 -18.48 -4.17 -21.77
N LEU A 191 -19.40 -5.07 -22.13
CA LEU A 191 -19.10 -6.27 -22.91
C LEU A 191 -18.64 -5.98 -24.36
N PHE A 192 -18.97 -4.81 -24.90
CA PHE A 192 -18.61 -4.43 -26.28
C PHE A 192 -17.63 -3.25 -26.39
N ALA A 193 -17.39 -2.48 -25.31
CA ALA A 193 -16.63 -1.24 -25.37
C ALA A 193 -15.13 -1.34 -25.00
N LEU A 194 -14.70 -2.41 -24.33
CA LEU A 194 -13.35 -2.51 -23.75
C LEU A 194 -12.40 -3.49 -24.43
N ASP A 195 -12.87 -4.27 -25.42
CA ASP A 195 -12.10 -5.40 -25.97
C ASP A 195 -11.31 -5.06 -27.25
N TRP A 196 -11.40 -3.82 -27.75
CA TRP A 196 -10.75 -3.42 -29.01
C TRP A 196 -9.46 -2.62 -28.80
N GLN A 197 -9.10 -2.27 -27.56
CA GLN A 197 -7.95 -1.41 -27.30
C GLN A 197 -6.82 -2.16 -26.58
N GLU A 198 -5.63 -2.11 -27.17
CA GLU A 198 -4.41 -2.63 -26.56
C GLU A 198 -4.08 -1.81 -25.30
N ASP A 199 -3.81 -2.51 -24.21
CA ASP A 199 -3.55 -1.90 -22.90
C ASP A 199 -2.05 -1.74 -22.65
N LEU A 200 -1.63 -0.58 -22.12
CA LEU A 200 -0.25 -0.33 -21.70
C LEU A 200 0.25 -1.34 -20.67
N THR A 201 -0.67 -1.98 -19.94
CA THR A 201 -0.34 -3.07 -19.01
C THR A 201 0.32 -4.28 -19.67
N THR A 202 0.31 -4.37 -21.00
CA THR A 202 0.99 -5.42 -21.76
C THR A 202 2.48 -5.16 -21.98
N LEU A 203 2.94 -3.93 -21.78
CA LEU A 203 4.35 -3.56 -21.93
C LEU A 203 5.14 -3.94 -20.69
N SER A 204 6.43 -4.25 -20.87
CA SER A 204 7.34 -4.48 -19.77
C SER A 204 7.65 -3.19 -19.00
N LEU A 205 8.14 -3.32 -17.77
CA LEU A 205 8.41 -2.17 -16.90
C LEU A 205 9.39 -1.17 -17.55
N GLN A 206 10.35 -1.66 -18.34
CA GLN A 206 11.36 -0.85 -19.02
C GLN A 206 10.77 0.10 -20.06
N LEU A 207 9.67 -0.30 -20.72
CA LEU A 207 8.96 0.55 -21.68
C LEU A 207 7.88 1.38 -20.97
N TYR A 208 7.20 0.80 -19.98
CA TYR A 208 6.10 1.45 -19.27
C TYR A 208 6.54 2.67 -18.46
N GLU A 209 7.65 2.55 -17.71
CA GLU A 209 8.18 3.62 -16.86
C GLU A 209 8.47 4.93 -17.62
N PRO A 210 9.27 4.96 -18.70
CA PRO A 210 9.54 6.19 -19.44
C PRO A 210 8.29 6.76 -20.12
N ILE A 211 7.34 5.92 -20.56
CA ILE A 211 6.08 6.38 -21.16
C ILE A 211 5.28 7.18 -20.13
N ILE A 212 5.03 6.60 -18.96
CA ILE A 212 4.25 7.26 -17.91
C ILE A 212 4.98 8.48 -17.35
N TYR A 213 6.30 8.39 -17.17
CA TYR A 213 7.12 9.51 -16.73
C TYR A 213 6.98 10.71 -17.67
N THR A 214 7.03 10.48 -18.98
CA THR A 214 6.92 11.56 -19.98
C THR A 214 5.49 12.09 -20.06
N MET A 215 4.48 11.21 -19.98
CA MET A 215 3.07 11.64 -19.96
C MET A 215 2.77 12.58 -18.78
N LYS A 216 3.41 12.36 -17.62
CA LYS A 216 3.30 13.24 -16.46
C LYS A 216 3.84 14.67 -16.72
N GLN A 217 4.78 14.83 -17.66
CA GLN A 217 5.35 16.13 -18.02
C GLN A 217 4.48 16.89 -19.06
N HIS A 218 3.57 16.20 -19.75
CA HIS A 218 2.84 16.73 -20.92
C HIS A 218 1.35 17.07 -20.65
N GLU A 219 1.04 17.59 -19.46
CA GLU A 219 -0.31 18.05 -19.05
C GLU A 219 -1.46 17.04 -19.25
N ILE A 220 -1.15 15.74 -19.38
CA ILE A 220 -2.18 14.70 -19.44
C ILE A 220 -2.87 14.61 -18.06
N PRO A 221 -4.21 14.52 -17.99
CA PRO A 221 -4.90 14.56 -16.70
C PRO A 221 -4.47 13.42 -15.79
N LEU A 222 -4.12 13.78 -14.55
CA LEU A 222 -3.46 12.90 -13.58
C LEU A 222 -4.33 11.71 -13.15
N GLU A 223 -5.64 11.81 -13.29
CA GLU A 223 -6.60 10.75 -12.96
C GLU A 223 -6.45 9.55 -13.90
N TYR A 224 -6.21 9.81 -15.19
CA TYR A 224 -6.00 8.75 -16.19
C TYR A 224 -4.63 8.09 -16.03
N ILE A 225 -3.59 8.89 -15.74
CA ILE A 225 -2.26 8.38 -15.41
C ILE A 225 -2.33 7.48 -14.17
N SER A 226 -2.99 7.94 -13.11
CA SER A 226 -3.14 7.17 -11.87
C SER A 226 -3.95 5.90 -12.07
N ALA A 227 -5.01 5.94 -12.88
CA ALA A 227 -5.79 4.77 -13.26
C ALA A 227 -4.96 3.76 -14.06
N SER A 228 -4.13 4.20 -15.01
CA SER A 228 -3.22 3.34 -15.76
C SER A 228 -2.21 2.66 -14.83
N ILE A 229 -1.59 3.42 -13.92
CA ILE A 229 -0.62 2.88 -12.94
C ILE A 229 -1.28 1.81 -12.06
N TYR A 230 -2.49 2.07 -11.57
CA TYR A 230 -3.22 1.10 -10.76
C TYR A 230 -3.58 -0.17 -11.57
N ARG A 231 -4.00 -0.03 -12.83
CA ARG A 231 -4.26 -1.18 -13.72
C ARG A 231 -3.00 -2.01 -13.93
N TYR A 232 -1.85 -1.35 -14.10
CA TYR A 232 -0.56 -2.02 -14.20
C TYR A 232 -0.23 -2.79 -12.92
N ALA A 233 -0.38 -2.16 -11.75
CA ALA A 233 -0.21 -2.80 -10.45
C ALA A 233 -1.11 -4.03 -10.31
N LYS A 234 -2.39 -3.90 -10.66
CA LYS A 234 -3.36 -5.00 -10.57
C LYS A 234 -2.95 -6.22 -11.39
N LYS A 235 -2.49 -6.01 -12.63
CA LYS A 235 -2.08 -7.09 -13.52
C LYS A 235 -0.80 -7.79 -13.05
N TRP A 236 0.23 -7.01 -12.72
CA TRP A 236 1.57 -7.55 -12.46
C TRP A 236 1.83 -7.92 -11.00
N ILE A 237 1.09 -7.32 -10.07
CA ILE A 237 1.25 -7.54 -8.63
C ILE A 237 0.06 -8.35 -8.09
N PHE A 238 -1.17 -7.88 -8.25
CA PHE A 238 -2.32 -8.39 -7.49
C PHE A 238 -2.90 -9.70 -8.04
N CYS A 239 -2.96 -9.89 -9.35
CA CYS A 239 -3.50 -11.11 -9.96
C CYS A 239 -2.67 -12.39 -9.67
N CYS A 240 -1.50 -12.25 -9.05
CA CYS A 240 -0.59 -13.37 -8.77
C CYS A 240 -0.66 -13.89 -7.33
N SER A 241 -1.49 -13.32 -6.44
CA SER A 241 -1.63 -13.76 -5.04
C SER A 241 -2.74 -14.80 -4.82
N GLY A 242 -3.53 -15.10 -5.87
CA GLY A 242 -4.64 -16.04 -5.84
C GLY A 242 -4.22 -17.51 -6.00
N GLY A 243 -3.37 -18.01 -5.10
CA GLY A 243 -3.02 -19.43 -5.11
C GLY A 243 -1.87 -19.74 -4.18
N ARG A 244 -1.99 -20.86 -3.45
CA ARG A 244 -0.97 -21.48 -2.59
C ARG A 244 0.26 -21.98 -3.37
N GLU A 245 0.65 -21.31 -4.45
CA GLU A 245 1.91 -21.56 -5.15
C GLU A 245 2.98 -20.66 -4.55
N THR A 246 4.08 -21.27 -4.13
CA THR A 246 5.31 -20.58 -3.74
C THR A 246 5.78 -19.73 -4.91
N VAL A 247 5.41 -18.44 -4.91
CA VAL A 247 5.88 -17.45 -5.88
C VAL A 247 7.40 -17.50 -5.90
N SER A 248 7.99 -17.72 -7.07
CA SER A 248 9.45 -17.81 -7.20
C SER A 248 10.13 -16.54 -6.67
N ILE A 249 11.32 -16.68 -6.08
CA ILE A 249 12.09 -15.55 -5.54
C ILE A 249 12.31 -14.47 -6.62
N TYR A 250 12.55 -14.87 -7.86
CA TYR A 250 12.69 -13.97 -9.00
C TYR A 250 11.41 -13.18 -9.28
N LYS A 251 10.25 -13.84 -9.25
CA LYS A 251 8.96 -13.18 -9.47
C LYS A 251 8.63 -12.20 -8.34
N ARG A 252 8.90 -12.58 -7.07
CA ARG A 252 8.74 -11.68 -5.93
C ARG A 252 9.65 -10.45 -6.04
N ARG A 253 10.91 -10.63 -6.45
CA ARG A 253 11.86 -9.53 -6.67
C ARG A 253 11.40 -8.61 -7.82
N TYR A 254 10.89 -9.16 -8.90
CA TYR A 254 10.31 -8.39 -9.99
C TYR A 254 9.10 -7.57 -9.52
N GLN A 255 8.17 -8.19 -8.78
CA GLN A 255 7.00 -7.49 -8.23
C GLN A 255 7.39 -6.37 -7.25
N ARG A 256 8.42 -6.58 -6.42
CA ARG A 256 9.00 -5.55 -5.55
C ARG A 256 9.53 -4.37 -6.38
N ASN A 257 10.28 -4.65 -7.46
CA ASN A 257 10.78 -3.59 -8.33
C ASN A 257 9.63 -2.82 -9.01
N VAL A 258 8.60 -3.54 -9.49
CA VAL A 258 7.42 -2.92 -10.09
C VAL A 258 6.75 -1.97 -9.10
N ILE A 259 6.41 -2.43 -7.88
CA ILE A 259 5.68 -1.58 -6.93
C ILE A 259 6.47 -0.34 -6.50
N GLU A 260 7.79 -0.47 -6.37
CA GLU A 260 8.70 0.65 -6.06
C GLU A 260 8.76 1.68 -7.19
N THR A 261 8.82 1.23 -8.45
CA THR A 261 8.77 2.14 -9.61
C THR A 261 7.41 2.80 -9.73
N LEU A 262 6.32 2.05 -9.57
CA LEU A 262 4.96 2.61 -9.67
C LEU A 262 4.69 3.67 -8.59
N GLU A 263 5.21 3.49 -7.37
CA GLU A 263 5.12 4.51 -6.32
C GLU A 263 5.77 5.83 -6.73
N LYS A 264 6.94 5.79 -7.36
CA LYS A 264 7.65 6.98 -7.85
C LYS A 264 6.90 7.67 -9.00
N LEU A 265 6.24 6.88 -9.85
CA LEU A 265 5.45 7.40 -10.98
C LEU A 265 4.12 8.02 -10.55
N LEU A 266 3.51 7.53 -9.46
CA LEU A 266 2.22 8.02 -8.97
C LEU A 266 2.27 9.53 -8.67
N PRO A 267 1.34 10.32 -9.23
CA PRO A 267 1.25 11.74 -8.91
C PRO A 267 0.94 11.98 -7.41
N HIS A 268 1.23 13.19 -6.92
CA HIS A 268 1.03 13.57 -5.52
C HIS A 268 -0.33 14.23 -5.24
N GLY A 269 -1.20 14.34 -6.25
CA GLY A 269 -2.52 14.94 -6.14
C GLY A 269 -3.44 14.16 -5.21
N ARG A 270 -4.34 14.87 -4.53
CA ARG A 270 -5.38 14.30 -3.68
C ARG A 270 -6.54 13.77 -4.54
N GLU A 271 -7.21 12.71 -4.10
CA GLU A 271 -8.43 12.16 -4.74
C GLU A 271 -8.22 11.65 -6.18
N LEU A 272 -7.00 11.28 -6.57
CA LEU A 272 -6.72 10.68 -7.89
C LEU A 272 -7.16 9.21 -7.98
N LEU A 273 -7.11 8.50 -6.85
CA LEU A 273 -7.54 7.12 -6.69
C LEU A 273 -8.29 6.97 -5.35
N PRO A 274 -9.26 6.04 -5.24
CA PRO A 274 -9.91 5.74 -3.98
C PRO A 274 -8.90 5.34 -2.90
N CYS A 275 -9.12 5.79 -1.67
CA CYS A 275 -8.21 5.54 -0.54
C CYS A 275 -7.95 4.05 -0.30
N SER A 276 -8.98 3.21 -0.46
CA SER A 276 -8.84 1.75 -0.34
C SER A 276 -7.82 1.14 -1.30
N LEU A 277 -7.61 1.72 -2.48
CA LEU A 277 -6.63 1.22 -3.46
C LEU A 277 -5.19 1.51 -3.03
N PHE A 278 -4.93 2.66 -2.40
CA PHE A 278 -3.62 2.93 -1.83
C PHE A 278 -3.32 2.02 -0.64
N PHE A 279 -4.32 1.71 0.19
CA PHE A 279 -4.17 0.70 1.24
C PHE A 279 -3.88 -0.70 0.67
N GLU A 280 -4.53 -1.08 -0.44
CA GLU A 280 -4.22 -2.34 -1.14
C GLU A 280 -2.76 -2.35 -1.63
N MET A 281 -2.31 -1.29 -2.31
CA MET A 281 -0.92 -1.15 -2.75
C MET A 281 0.07 -1.20 -1.57
N LEU A 282 -0.23 -0.50 -0.46
CA LEU A 282 0.62 -0.52 0.73
C LEU A 282 0.73 -1.92 1.34
N ARG A 283 -0.36 -2.68 1.39
CA ARG A 283 -0.34 -4.08 1.88
C ARG A 283 0.56 -4.95 1.02
N PHE A 284 0.49 -4.83 -0.30
CA PHE A 284 1.42 -5.53 -1.20
C PHE A 284 2.85 -5.02 -1.05
N ALA A 285 3.07 -3.73 -0.82
CA ALA A 285 4.41 -3.19 -0.57
C ALA A 285 5.03 -3.75 0.72
N ILE A 286 4.22 -3.97 1.75
CA ILE A 286 4.64 -4.62 3.00
C ILE A 286 4.92 -6.11 2.77
N GLU A 287 4.02 -6.84 2.11
CA GLU A 287 4.17 -8.27 1.82
C GLU A 287 5.40 -8.58 0.96
N LEU A 288 5.69 -7.72 -0.02
CA LEU A 288 6.85 -7.85 -0.90
C LEU A 288 8.14 -7.33 -0.26
N GLU A 289 8.09 -6.77 0.94
CA GLU A 289 9.18 -6.09 1.65
C GLU A 289 9.85 -5.01 0.78
N ALA A 290 9.04 -4.13 0.21
CA ALA A 290 9.52 -2.98 -0.54
C ALA A 290 10.32 -2.00 0.35
N SER A 291 11.11 -1.17 -0.31
CA SER A 291 11.91 -0.12 0.32
C SER A 291 11.07 0.76 1.25
N SER A 292 11.71 1.27 2.32
CA SER A 292 11.06 2.20 3.25
C SER A 292 10.55 3.46 2.55
N GLY A 293 11.26 3.93 1.51
CA GLY A 293 10.83 5.06 0.68
C GLY A 293 9.50 4.79 -0.02
N CYS A 294 9.34 3.61 -0.64
CA CYS A 294 8.09 3.21 -1.29
C CYS A 294 6.93 3.11 -0.29
N ARG A 295 7.14 2.44 0.86
CA ARG A 295 6.10 2.35 1.91
C ARG A 295 5.69 3.72 2.43
N ASN A 296 6.65 4.58 2.76
CA ASN A 296 6.40 5.95 3.20
C ASN A 296 5.67 6.78 2.13
N GLY A 297 5.98 6.57 0.86
CA GLY A 297 5.29 7.21 -0.26
C GLY A 297 3.80 6.89 -0.32
N PHE A 298 3.43 5.63 -0.10
CA PHE A 298 2.01 5.24 0.03
C PHE A 298 1.38 5.78 1.31
N GLU A 299 2.07 5.68 2.45
CA GLU A 299 1.60 6.21 3.74
C GLU A 299 1.28 7.72 3.65
N ILE A 300 2.11 8.50 2.96
CA ILE A 300 1.87 9.93 2.73
C ILE A 300 0.63 10.15 1.87
N ARG A 301 0.45 9.39 0.77
CA ARG A 301 -0.71 9.52 -0.11
C ARG A 301 -2.01 9.12 0.57
N ILE A 302 -1.98 8.04 1.36
CA ILE A 302 -3.09 7.64 2.23
C ILE A 302 -3.40 8.76 3.22
N GLY A 303 -2.35 9.28 3.89
CA GLY A 303 -2.46 10.40 4.81
C GLY A 303 -3.20 11.60 4.21
N LYS A 304 -2.95 11.98 2.95
CA LYS A 304 -3.66 13.11 2.31
C LYS A 304 -5.18 12.93 2.16
N GLN A 305 -5.70 11.70 2.21
CA GLN A 305 -7.12 11.39 1.99
C GLN A 305 -7.65 10.35 2.98
N LEU A 306 -7.09 10.34 4.19
CA LEU A 306 -7.47 9.41 5.25
C LEU A 306 -8.94 9.58 5.68
N ASP A 307 -9.50 10.77 5.51
CA ASP A 307 -10.91 11.10 5.74
C ASP A 307 -11.91 10.33 4.85
N GLN A 308 -11.41 9.59 3.86
CA GLN A 308 -12.21 8.75 2.96
C GLN A 308 -11.99 7.24 3.20
N ALA A 309 -11.14 6.87 4.15
CA ALA A 309 -10.84 5.47 4.46
C ALA A 309 -11.97 4.81 5.25
N LYS A 310 -12.06 3.48 5.16
CA LYS A 310 -12.96 2.66 5.97
C LYS A 310 -12.17 1.89 7.01
N VAL A 311 -12.81 1.48 8.11
CA VAL A 311 -12.17 0.72 9.20
C VAL A 311 -11.38 -0.49 8.71
N LYS A 312 -11.94 -1.23 7.73
CA LYS A 312 -11.30 -2.41 7.13
C LYS A 312 -9.96 -2.12 6.46
N ASP A 313 -9.74 -0.88 6.01
CA ASP A 313 -8.54 -0.48 5.30
C ASP A 313 -7.37 -0.29 6.29
N LEU A 314 -7.66 0.09 7.54
CA LEU A 314 -6.68 0.27 8.63
C LEU A 314 -6.21 -1.05 9.25
N LEU A 315 -6.87 -2.18 8.96
CA LEU A 315 -6.49 -3.51 9.43
C LEU A 315 -5.26 -4.03 8.67
N ILE A 316 -4.11 -3.39 8.89
CA ILE A 316 -2.82 -3.74 8.29
C ILE A 316 -2.09 -4.71 9.24
N PRO A 317 -1.90 -5.98 8.86
CA PRO A 317 -1.18 -6.94 9.70
C PRO A 317 0.31 -6.57 9.77
N SER A 318 0.90 -6.68 10.95
CA SER A 318 2.34 -6.57 11.14
C SER A 318 3.03 -7.84 10.63
N GLN A 319 4.14 -7.68 9.93
CA GLN A 319 4.92 -8.82 9.44
C GLN A 319 5.73 -9.43 10.61
N GLY A 320 5.23 -10.51 11.19
CA GLY A 320 5.89 -11.26 12.27
C GLY A 320 5.98 -12.75 11.96
N TYR A 321 6.98 -13.44 12.53
CA TYR A 321 7.12 -14.91 12.44
C TYR A 321 6.04 -15.67 13.23
N THR A 322 5.37 -15.00 14.17
CA THR A 322 4.30 -15.52 14.99
C THR A 322 2.96 -15.36 14.27
N LYS A 323 2.15 -16.41 14.24
CA LYS A 323 0.80 -16.41 13.63
C LYS A 323 -0.25 -15.57 14.39
N ASP A 324 0.17 -14.85 15.43
CA ASP A 324 -0.71 -13.97 16.19
C ASP A 324 -0.93 -12.69 15.39
N VAL A 325 -2.21 -12.32 15.20
CA VAL A 325 -2.61 -11.17 14.41
C VAL A 325 -2.25 -9.89 15.16
N GLN A 326 -1.02 -9.42 14.95
CA GLN A 326 -0.59 -8.12 15.41
C GLN A 326 -0.84 -7.09 14.30
N TYR A 327 -1.24 -5.88 14.69
CA TYR A 327 -1.48 -4.76 13.78
C TYR A 327 -0.22 -3.89 13.68
N ASP A 328 0.08 -3.37 12.49
CA ASP A 328 1.21 -2.44 12.31
C ASP A 328 0.83 -1.03 12.83
N ILE A 329 0.95 -0.85 14.15
CA ILE A 329 0.70 0.42 14.83
C ILE A 329 1.61 1.53 14.28
N GLU A 330 2.88 1.22 13.99
CA GLU A 330 3.83 2.21 13.49
C GLU A 330 3.41 2.74 12.12
N CYS A 331 2.89 1.88 11.24
CA CYS A 331 2.31 2.27 9.96
C CYS A 331 1.12 3.22 10.15
N ILE A 332 0.17 2.86 11.02
CA ILE A 332 -1.00 3.72 11.32
C ILE A 332 -0.54 5.07 11.87
N ARG A 333 0.45 5.08 12.78
CA ARG A 333 1.02 6.32 13.33
C ARG A 333 1.66 7.20 12.25
N ARG A 334 2.40 6.61 11.30
CA ARG A 334 2.99 7.35 10.18
C ARG A 334 1.91 7.92 9.25
N ILE A 335 0.86 7.15 8.98
CA ILE A 335 -0.29 7.60 8.18
C ILE A 335 -1.02 8.78 8.86
N LEU A 336 -1.30 8.68 10.17
CA LEU A 336 -1.92 9.77 10.93
C LEU A 336 -1.03 11.01 10.92
N LYS A 337 0.27 10.86 11.17
CA LYS A 337 1.22 11.98 11.10
C LYS A 337 1.22 12.64 9.71
N ALA A 338 1.13 11.84 8.65
CA ALA A 338 1.03 12.35 7.29
C ALA A 338 -0.32 13.07 7.04
N PHE A 339 -1.43 12.59 7.58
CA PHE A 339 -2.72 13.28 7.52
C PHE A 339 -2.64 14.66 8.18
N TYR A 340 -2.29 14.74 9.46
CA TYR A 340 -2.21 16.01 10.18
C TYR A 340 -1.13 16.96 9.64
N GLY A 341 -0.06 16.42 9.03
CA GLY A 341 1.00 17.22 8.42
C GLY A 341 0.72 17.76 7.02
N ASN A 342 -0.27 17.20 6.30
CA ASN A 342 -0.61 17.58 4.91
C ASN A 342 -2.10 17.95 4.76
N TYR A 343 -2.79 18.22 5.86
CA TYR A 343 -4.21 18.57 5.82
C TYR A 343 -4.37 20.04 5.45
N ASP A 344 -4.60 20.29 4.16
CA ASP A 344 -4.67 21.65 3.60
C ASP A 344 -6.10 22.23 3.56
N SER A 345 -7.14 21.48 3.98
CA SER A 345 -8.51 21.99 3.95
C SER A 345 -8.86 22.82 5.19
N SER A 346 -9.52 23.96 4.96
CA SER A 346 -9.98 24.89 6.00
C SER A 346 -11.15 24.36 6.84
N ASP A 347 -11.77 23.26 6.41
CA ASP A 347 -12.93 22.67 7.08
C ASP A 347 -12.49 21.63 8.11
N ALA A 348 -13.08 21.67 9.30
CA ALA A 348 -12.80 20.70 10.37
C ALA A 348 -13.42 19.32 10.11
N SER A 349 -14.24 19.17 9.07
CA SER A 349 -14.97 17.93 8.78
C SER A 349 -14.06 16.70 8.56
N GLY A 350 -12.88 16.86 7.95
CA GLY A 350 -11.96 15.73 7.79
C GLY A 350 -11.32 15.29 9.11
N PHE A 351 -11.00 16.22 10.02
CA PHE A 351 -10.53 15.87 11.36
C PHE A 351 -11.58 15.08 12.14
N ILE A 352 -12.85 15.49 12.02
CA ILE A 352 -13.98 14.78 12.65
C ILE A 352 -14.10 13.36 12.08
N LYS A 353 -14.06 13.20 10.76
CA LYS A 353 -14.14 11.87 10.10
C LYS A 353 -12.97 10.96 10.49
N VAL A 354 -11.75 11.50 10.57
CA VAL A 354 -10.58 10.69 10.98
C VAL A 354 -10.65 10.31 12.46
N ALA A 355 -11.14 11.20 13.33
CA ALA A 355 -11.38 10.86 14.73
C ALA A 355 -12.42 9.73 14.86
N GLU A 356 -13.55 9.81 14.15
CA GLU A 356 -14.57 8.76 14.08
C GLU A 356 -13.98 7.43 13.58
N LEU A 357 -13.24 7.48 12.46
CA LEU A 357 -12.58 6.31 11.89
C LEU A 357 -11.62 5.64 12.88
N MET A 358 -10.86 6.43 13.64
CA MET A 358 -9.93 5.91 14.65
C MET A 358 -10.65 5.27 15.85
N GLU A 359 -11.76 5.86 16.31
CA GLU A 359 -12.59 5.27 17.37
C GLU A 359 -13.24 3.96 16.91
N GLU A 360 -13.77 3.92 15.69
CA GLU A 360 -14.34 2.70 15.10
C GLU A 360 -13.27 1.62 14.88
N PHE A 361 -12.08 2.00 14.44
CA PHE A 361 -10.94 1.11 14.31
C PHE A 361 -10.51 0.55 15.66
N LEU A 362 -10.40 1.39 16.70
CA LEU A 362 -10.08 0.95 18.05
C LEU A 362 -11.11 -0.07 18.57
N ALA A 363 -12.40 0.17 18.36
CA ALA A 363 -13.46 -0.75 18.74
C ALA A 363 -13.41 -2.09 17.97
N ALA A 364 -13.04 -2.06 16.69
CA ALA A 364 -12.88 -3.27 15.87
C ALA A 364 -11.70 -4.11 16.36
N VAL A 365 -10.56 -3.47 16.68
CA VAL A 365 -9.37 -4.15 17.19
C VAL A 365 -9.56 -4.63 18.63
N ALA A 366 -10.34 -3.91 19.46
CA ALA A 366 -10.69 -4.33 20.83
C ALA A 366 -11.39 -5.70 20.90
N CYS A 367 -12.07 -6.11 19.84
CA CYS A 367 -12.73 -7.42 19.75
C CYS A 367 -11.74 -8.59 19.63
N ASP A 368 -10.47 -8.33 19.32
CA ASP A 368 -9.44 -9.34 19.12
C ASP A 368 -8.88 -9.84 20.46
N ALA A 369 -9.12 -11.11 20.78
CA ALA A 369 -8.68 -11.74 22.03
C ALA A 369 -7.15 -11.91 22.14
N SER A 370 -6.42 -11.75 21.03
CA SER A 370 -4.95 -11.84 20.99
C SER A 370 -4.26 -10.49 21.19
N LEU A 371 -5.04 -9.41 21.34
CA LEU A 371 -4.51 -8.06 21.44
C LEU A 371 -3.89 -7.76 22.80
N VAL A 372 -2.59 -7.48 22.80
CA VAL A 372 -1.83 -7.13 24.01
C VAL A 372 -2.22 -5.73 24.53
N ILE A 373 -2.20 -5.58 25.85
CA ILE A 373 -2.56 -4.34 26.58
C ILE A 373 -1.80 -3.11 26.05
N ASP A 374 -0.48 -3.21 25.89
CA ASP A 374 0.35 -2.07 25.45
C ASP A 374 0.01 -1.62 24.01
N THR A 375 -0.33 -2.58 23.15
CA THR A 375 -0.81 -2.35 21.77
C THR A 375 -2.15 -1.61 21.81
N PHE A 376 -3.09 -2.07 22.64
CA PHE A 376 -4.39 -1.41 22.82
C PHE A 376 -4.23 0.03 23.34
N ILE A 377 -3.43 0.24 24.39
CA ILE A 377 -3.18 1.57 24.97
C ILE A 377 -2.60 2.51 23.92
N SER A 378 -1.60 2.05 23.16
CA SER A 378 -0.97 2.86 22.10
C SER A 378 -1.99 3.28 21.02
N LEU A 379 -2.91 2.38 20.64
CA LEU A 379 -3.99 2.70 19.70
C LEU A 379 -5.01 3.67 20.30
N ALA A 380 -5.38 3.49 21.57
CA ALA A 380 -6.31 4.36 22.28
C ALA A 380 -5.74 5.78 22.43
N GLU A 381 -4.45 5.92 22.75
CA GLU A 381 -3.76 7.22 22.81
C GLU A 381 -3.75 7.91 21.44
N MET A 382 -3.55 7.17 20.35
CA MET A 382 -3.63 7.74 18.99
C MET A 382 -5.06 8.16 18.62
N SER A 383 -6.08 7.39 19.01
CA SER A 383 -7.49 7.75 18.80
C SER A 383 -7.86 9.03 19.57
N MET A 384 -7.44 9.13 20.84
CA MET A 384 -7.60 10.33 21.65
C MET A 384 -6.86 11.53 21.04
N ALA A 385 -5.62 11.33 20.59
CA ALA A 385 -4.84 12.37 19.92
C ALA A 385 -5.52 12.84 18.62
N ALA A 386 -6.14 11.94 17.87
CA ALA A 386 -6.86 12.28 16.66
C ALA A 386 -8.12 13.12 16.92
N ALA A 387 -8.78 12.88 18.07
CA ALA A 387 -9.92 13.66 18.53
C ALA A 387 -9.53 15.01 19.18
N LEU A 388 -8.25 15.27 19.46
CA LEU A 388 -7.80 16.55 20.01
C LEU A 388 -8.14 17.70 19.04
N GLY A 389 -8.85 18.72 19.55
CA GLY A 389 -9.31 19.85 18.75
C GLY A 389 -10.68 19.64 18.08
N THR A 390 -11.21 18.41 18.08
CA THR A 390 -12.62 18.18 17.74
C THR A 390 -13.49 18.42 18.98
N LYS A 391 -14.71 18.93 18.77
CA LYS A 391 -15.72 19.05 19.84
C LYS A 391 -16.43 17.71 20.14
N ARG A 392 -15.84 16.57 19.74
CA ARG A 392 -16.44 15.26 19.95
C ARG A 392 -16.27 14.78 21.38
N ASN A 393 -17.21 13.94 21.76
CA ASN A 393 -17.19 13.22 23.01
C ASN A 393 -16.28 11.99 22.91
N SER A 394 -15.72 11.55 24.04
CA SER A 394 -14.83 10.37 24.14
C SER A 394 -15.60 9.04 24.24
N ASP A 395 -16.86 9.01 23.81
CA ASP A 395 -17.77 7.87 23.95
C ASP A 395 -17.31 6.67 23.11
N GLY A 396 -16.76 6.92 21.92
CA GLY A 396 -16.22 5.88 21.05
C GLY A 396 -15.02 5.18 21.69
N THR A 397 -14.14 5.93 22.36
CA THR A 397 -13.02 5.39 23.13
C THR A 397 -13.50 4.58 24.33
N TYR A 398 -14.48 5.09 25.09
CA TYR A 398 -15.09 4.33 26.20
C TYR A 398 -15.69 3.00 25.72
N ARG A 399 -16.45 3.03 24.62
CA ARG A 399 -17.03 1.82 24.01
C ARG A 399 -15.96 0.80 23.65
N ALA A 400 -14.83 1.23 23.08
CA ALA A 400 -13.74 0.32 22.77
C ALA A 400 -13.08 -0.27 24.02
N ILE A 401 -12.95 0.49 25.10
CA ILE A 401 -12.46 -0.01 26.40
C ILE A 401 -13.41 -1.06 26.97
N ASP A 402 -14.72 -0.82 26.96
CA ASP A 402 -15.70 -1.80 27.46
C ASP A 402 -15.66 -3.11 26.65
N ILE A 403 -15.59 -3.02 25.32
CA ILE A 403 -15.41 -4.19 24.44
C ILE A 403 -14.11 -4.93 24.77
N TYR A 404 -13.01 -4.20 24.96
CA TYR A 404 -11.71 -4.81 25.29
C TYR A 404 -11.79 -5.56 26.64
N LEU A 405 -12.35 -4.94 27.67
CA LEU A 405 -12.53 -5.54 28.99
C LEU A 405 -13.48 -6.75 28.95
N GLU A 406 -14.50 -6.74 28.10
CA GLU A 406 -15.38 -7.89 27.88
C GLU A 406 -14.62 -9.08 27.26
N LYS A 407 -13.82 -8.84 26.23
CA LYS A 407 -13.05 -9.91 25.55
C LYS A 407 -11.86 -10.39 26.37
N HIS A 408 -11.33 -9.55 27.25
CA HIS A 408 -10.15 -9.80 28.08
C HIS A 408 -10.54 -9.93 29.56
N ALA A 409 -11.53 -10.77 29.86
CA ALA A 409 -12.03 -10.98 31.22
C ALA A 409 -10.97 -11.53 32.21
N TYR A 410 -9.84 -12.02 31.70
CA TYR A 410 -8.71 -12.54 32.49
C TYR A 410 -7.78 -11.44 33.04
N LEU A 411 -7.98 -10.17 32.67
CA LEU A 411 -7.15 -9.06 33.14
C LEU A 411 -7.27 -8.82 34.65
N THR A 412 -6.14 -8.51 35.28
CA THR A 412 -6.08 -8.09 36.69
C THR A 412 -6.64 -6.69 36.88
N GLU A 413 -7.08 -6.35 38.09
CA GLU A 413 -7.58 -4.99 38.41
C GLU A 413 -6.58 -3.88 38.08
N LYS A 414 -5.27 -4.14 38.23
CA LYS A 414 -4.23 -3.17 37.85
C LYS A 414 -4.13 -2.94 36.35
N GLU A 415 -4.30 -3.99 35.56
CA GLU A 415 -4.28 -3.93 34.09
C GLU A 415 -5.53 -3.23 33.57
N LYS A 416 -6.71 -3.55 34.16
CA LYS A 416 -7.95 -2.83 33.86
C LYS A 416 -7.81 -1.33 34.17
N GLU A 417 -7.24 -0.98 35.33
CA GLU A 417 -6.93 0.42 35.66
C GLU A 417 -5.98 1.05 34.64
N GLN A 418 -4.98 0.31 34.15
CA GLN A 418 -4.03 0.81 33.15
C GLN A 418 -4.72 1.13 31.82
N VAL A 419 -5.60 0.25 31.34
CA VAL A 419 -6.38 0.45 30.11
C VAL A 419 -7.30 1.66 30.22
N CYS A 420 -7.96 1.84 31.37
CA CYS A 420 -8.89 2.95 31.59
C CYS A 420 -8.22 4.33 31.72
N LYS A 421 -6.90 4.42 31.95
CA LYS A 421 -6.20 5.71 32.11
C LYS A 421 -6.24 6.61 30.87
N VAL A 422 -6.42 6.03 29.69
CA VAL A 422 -6.44 6.76 28.42
C VAL A 422 -7.76 7.55 28.24
N LEU A 423 -8.80 7.19 28.98
CA LEU A 423 -10.12 7.80 28.85
C LEU A 423 -10.18 9.22 29.45
N ASP A 424 -10.60 10.20 28.66
CA ASP A 424 -10.90 11.56 29.15
C ASP A 424 -12.35 11.66 29.63
N PHE A 425 -12.55 11.47 30.93
CA PHE A 425 -13.87 11.54 31.57
C PHE A 425 -14.57 12.89 31.39
N ARG A 426 -13.84 13.99 31.10
CA ARG A 426 -14.45 15.32 30.92
C ARG A 426 -15.20 15.45 29.60
N LYS A 427 -14.87 14.60 28.63
CA LYS A 427 -15.44 14.61 27.28
C LYS A 427 -16.45 13.48 27.08
N MET A 428 -16.85 12.75 28.11
CA MET A 428 -17.90 11.73 27.98
C MET A 428 -19.29 12.38 27.97
N SER A 429 -20.23 11.80 27.21
CA SER A 429 -21.65 12.15 27.30
C SER A 429 -22.28 11.67 28.61
N ALA A 430 -23.42 12.25 28.97
CA ALA A 430 -24.23 11.80 30.11
C ALA A 430 -24.63 10.32 29.99
N GLU A 431 -25.01 9.87 28.78
CA GLU A 431 -25.37 8.48 28.50
C GLU A 431 -24.18 7.53 28.71
N ALA A 432 -22.99 7.89 28.20
CA ALA A 432 -21.78 7.10 28.39
C ALA A 432 -21.35 7.05 29.86
N CYS A 433 -21.47 8.17 30.57
CA CYS A 433 -21.27 8.24 32.01
C CYS A 433 -22.25 7.30 32.74
N GLU A 434 -23.53 7.34 32.43
CA GLU A 434 -24.53 6.47 33.06
C GLU A 434 -24.19 4.99 32.84
N HIS A 435 -23.87 4.60 31.60
CA HIS A 435 -23.44 3.25 31.27
C HIS A 435 -22.21 2.83 32.07
N ALA A 436 -21.19 3.71 32.17
CA ALA A 436 -19.99 3.46 32.95
C ALA A 436 -20.26 3.30 34.46
N THR A 437 -21.24 4.01 35.03
CA THR A 437 -21.59 3.84 36.45
C THR A 437 -22.24 2.48 36.76
N LYS A 438 -22.83 1.84 35.76
CA LYS A 438 -23.49 0.53 35.88
C LYS A 438 -22.60 -0.62 35.43
N ASN A 439 -21.41 -0.33 34.88
CA ASN A 439 -20.55 -1.34 34.30
C ASN A 439 -19.68 -2.02 35.37
N GLU A 440 -20.03 -3.26 35.71
CA GLU A 440 -19.31 -4.09 36.69
C GLU A 440 -17.89 -4.48 36.26
N ARG A 441 -17.56 -4.33 34.96
CA ARG A 441 -16.23 -4.68 34.43
C ARG A 441 -15.20 -3.60 34.72
N LEU A 442 -15.62 -2.36 35.00
CA LEU A 442 -14.74 -1.24 35.28
C LEU A 442 -14.22 -1.30 36.72
N PRO A 443 -12.95 -0.91 36.96
CA PRO A 443 -12.46 -0.74 38.32
C PRO A 443 -13.26 0.31 39.10
N VAL A 444 -13.55 0.04 40.38
CA VAL A 444 -14.32 0.96 41.26
C VAL A 444 -13.75 2.37 41.25
N ARG A 445 -12.42 2.50 41.21
CA ARG A 445 -11.73 3.79 41.14
C ARG A 445 -12.12 4.61 39.92
N VAL A 446 -12.28 3.95 38.77
CA VAL A 446 -12.69 4.57 37.51
C VAL A 446 -14.15 5.00 37.60
N VAL A 447 -15.02 4.14 38.14
CA VAL A 447 -16.45 4.45 38.33
C VAL A 447 -16.65 5.70 39.21
N VAL A 448 -15.89 5.82 40.31
CA VAL A 448 -15.92 7.01 41.17
C VAL A 448 -15.45 8.27 40.42
N GLN A 449 -14.42 8.15 39.57
CA GLN A 449 -13.96 9.27 38.75
C GLN A 449 -15.00 9.72 37.73
N VAL A 450 -15.69 8.78 37.08
CA VAL A 450 -16.80 9.07 36.16
C VAL A 450 -17.93 9.79 36.89
N LEU A 451 -18.37 9.28 38.05
CA LEU A 451 -19.42 9.91 38.85
C LEU A 451 -19.07 11.35 39.23
N PHE A 452 -17.84 11.57 39.71
CA PHE A 452 -17.39 12.89 40.09
C PHE A 452 -17.38 13.87 38.90
N MET A 453 -16.94 13.41 37.72
CA MET A 453 -16.92 14.26 36.52
C MET A 453 -18.31 14.54 35.99
N ALA A 454 -19.21 13.56 36.01
CA ALA A 454 -20.60 13.75 35.61
C ALA A 454 -21.33 14.75 36.55
N GLN A 455 -21.08 14.70 37.87
CA GLN A 455 -21.58 15.71 38.81
C GLN A 455 -21.05 17.11 38.48
N LEU A 456 -19.77 17.22 38.11
CA LEU A 456 -19.16 18.50 37.75
C LEU A 456 -19.80 19.08 36.48
N GLN A 457 -20.00 18.26 35.45
CA GLN A 457 -20.64 18.65 34.19
C GLN A 457 -22.08 19.14 34.41
N LEU A 458 -22.88 18.42 35.20
CA LEU A 458 -24.26 18.81 35.56
C LEU A 458 -24.30 20.16 36.32
N ARG A 459 -23.31 20.39 37.19
CA ARG A 459 -23.22 21.67 37.90
C ARG A 459 -22.84 22.82 36.97
N GLU A 460 -21.96 22.58 36.00
CA GLU A 460 -21.56 23.58 35.01
C GLU A 460 -22.69 23.94 34.05
N THR A 461 -23.53 22.98 33.64
CA THR A 461 -24.70 23.23 32.80
C THR A 461 -25.74 24.06 33.53
N LEU A 462 -26.05 23.76 34.80
CA LEU A 462 -26.95 24.59 35.63
C LEU A 462 -26.43 26.01 35.81
N VAL A 463 -25.13 26.16 36.06
CA VAL A 463 -24.54 27.50 36.19
C VAL A 463 -24.69 28.28 34.88
N ARG A 464 -24.51 27.64 33.71
CA ARG A 464 -24.76 28.30 32.41
C ARG A 464 -26.23 28.63 32.19
N ALA A 465 -27.14 27.72 32.49
CA ALA A 465 -28.58 27.96 32.41
C ALA A 465 -29.01 29.14 33.28
N ALA A 466 -28.49 29.22 34.51
CA ALA A 466 -28.75 30.34 35.43
C ALA A 466 -28.15 31.68 34.97
N TYR A 467 -27.16 31.69 34.07
CA TYR A 467 -26.63 32.92 33.46
C TYR A 467 -27.39 33.33 32.18
N ASP A 468 -27.95 32.36 31.44
CA ASP A 468 -28.75 32.62 30.24
C ASP A 468 -30.23 32.98 30.56
N ASP A 469 -30.69 32.68 31.77
CA ASP A 469 -32.01 33.07 32.32
C ASP A 469 -32.23 34.59 32.36
N ASP A 470 -31.16 35.40 32.33
CA ASP A 470 -31.25 36.87 32.31
C ASP A 470 -31.68 37.42 30.92
N LYS A 471 -31.93 36.56 29.91
CA LYS A 471 -32.33 37.00 28.55
C LYS A 471 -33.55 36.35 27.90
N THR A 472 -34.04 35.18 28.32
CA THR A 472 -35.29 34.61 27.75
C THR A 472 -35.97 33.67 28.72
N GLY A 473 -37.07 34.11 29.34
CA GLY A 473 -37.86 33.33 30.30
C GLY A 473 -38.69 32.21 29.67
N LYS A 474 -38.03 31.13 29.26
CA LYS A 474 -38.63 29.81 28.99
C LYS A 474 -37.57 28.74 29.26
N GLU A 475 -37.72 27.96 30.33
CA GLU A 475 -37.35 26.53 30.46
C GLU A 475 -37.32 26.09 31.95
N ASP A 476 -38.47 26.05 32.63
CA ASP A 476 -38.58 25.48 33.99
C ASP A 476 -38.47 23.93 33.99
N GLU A 477 -38.72 23.27 32.85
CA GLU A 477 -38.73 21.81 32.73
C GLU A 477 -37.32 21.20 32.65
N GLU A 478 -36.36 21.86 31.98
CA GLU A 478 -34.98 21.37 31.87
C GLU A 478 -34.21 21.52 33.19
N GLU A 479 -34.47 22.58 33.98
CA GLU A 479 -33.87 22.72 35.31
C GLU A 479 -34.33 21.66 36.31
N GLU A 480 -35.62 21.28 36.27
CA GLU A 480 -36.18 20.22 37.12
C GLU A 480 -35.56 18.85 36.77
N GLU A 481 -35.45 18.53 35.48
CA GLU A 481 -34.83 17.28 35.02
C GLU A 481 -33.36 17.17 35.47
N VAL A 482 -32.59 18.23 35.33
CA VAL A 482 -31.17 18.28 35.75
C VAL A 482 -31.02 18.18 37.28
N ARG A 483 -31.93 18.80 38.07
CA ARG A 483 -31.95 18.64 39.54
C ARG A 483 -32.22 17.20 39.95
N LEU A 484 -33.16 16.52 39.30
CA LEU A 484 -33.50 15.12 39.56
C LEU A 484 -32.33 14.19 39.24
N GLU A 485 -31.58 14.43 38.16
CA GLU A 485 -30.36 13.68 37.86
C GLU A 485 -29.26 13.88 38.90
N MET A 486 -29.06 15.11 39.38
CA MET A 486 -28.07 15.41 40.41
C MET A 486 -28.41 14.73 41.74
N GLU A 487 -29.70 14.65 42.10
CA GLU A 487 -30.15 13.94 43.29
C GLU A 487 -29.91 12.43 43.17
N LYS A 488 -30.21 11.82 42.02
CA LYS A 488 -29.86 10.41 41.73
C LYS A 488 -28.35 10.15 41.86
N MET A 489 -27.51 11.05 41.35
CA MET A 489 -26.06 10.90 41.42
C MET A 489 -25.51 11.12 42.84
N SER A 490 -26.11 12.04 43.59
CA SER A 490 -25.80 12.27 45.01
C SER A 490 -26.12 11.04 45.87
N ILE A 491 -27.25 10.36 45.60
CA ILE A 491 -27.61 9.10 46.25
C ILE A 491 -26.55 8.02 45.98
N LYS A 492 -26.15 7.83 44.71
CA LYS A 492 -25.11 6.85 44.34
C LYS A 492 -23.76 7.12 45.03
N VAL A 493 -23.34 8.38 45.14
CA VAL A 493 -22.10 8.73 45.85
C VAL A 493 -22.20 8.41 47.34
N LYS A 494 -23.33 8.71 47.97
CA LYS A 494 -23.57 8.36 49.38
C LYS A 494 -23.56 6.84 49.63
N GLU A 495 -24.09 6.06 48.69
CA GLU A 495 -24.02 4.59 48.74
C GLU A 495 -22.57 4.11 48.67
N LEU A 496 -21.78 4.59 47.71
CA LEU A 496 -20.36 4.25 47.59
C LEU A 496 -19.54 4.69 48.81
N GLU A 497 -19.84 5.84 49.41
CA GLU A 497 -19.20 6.31 50.63
C GLU A 497 -19.51 5.41 51.83
N LYS A 498 -20.75 4.90 51.91
CA LYS A 498 -21.17 3.94 52.92
C LYS A 498 -20.46 2.60 52.75
N ASP A 499 -20.38 2.09 51.52
CA ASP A 499 -19.67 0.85 51.20
C ASP A 499 -18.16 0.99 51.47
N CYS A 500 -17.56 2.14 51.15
CA CYS A 500 -16.17 2.46 51.51
C CYS A 500 -15.96 2.49 53.02
N HIS A 501 -16.90 3.07 53.78
CA HIS A 501 -16.85 3.07 55.24
C HIS A 501 -16.95 1.65 55.82
N GLU A 502 -17.83 0.82 55.25
CA GLU A 502 -18.05 -0.54 55.68
C GLU A 502 -16.83 -1.42 55.36
N MET A 503 -16.27 -1.31 54.16
CA MET A 503 -15.02 -1.97 53.78
C MET A 503 -13.83 -1.50 54.63
N LYS A 504 -13.74 -0.20 54.96
CA LYS A 504 -12.70 0.32 55.87
C LYS A 504 -12.85 -0.25 57.29
N LYS A 505 -14.10 -0.43 57.76
CA LYS A 505 -14.42 -1.10 59.02
C LYS A 505 -14.05 -2.59 58.96
N GLU A 506 -14.25 -3.27 57.83
CA GLU A 506 -13.85 -4.67 57.64
C GLU A 506 -12.32 -4.84 57.56
N ILE A 507 -11.60 -3.94 56.88
CA ILE A 507 -10.13 -3.96 56.81
C ILE A 507 -9.52 -3.70 58.19
N THR A 508 -10.06 -2.75 58.96
CA THR A 508 -9.61 -2.48 60.34
C THR A 508 -9.97 -3.62 61.28
N ASN A 509 -11.16 -4.22 61.15
CA ASN A 509 -11.56 -5.40 61.91
C ASN A 509 -10.78 -6.66 61.52
N GLY A 510 -10.41 -6.84 60.25
CA GLY A 510 -9.57 -7.93 59.74
C GLY A 510 -8.11 -7.80 60.17
N SER A 511 -7.56 -6.58 60.15
CA SER A 511 -6.23 -6.26 60.71
C SER A 511 -6.19 -6.46 62.22
N ASN A 512 -7.28 -6.14 62.92
CA ASN A 512 -7.46 -6.44 64.34
C ASN A 512 -7.64 -7.94 64.60
N ARG A 513 -8.32 -8.70 63.73
CA ARG A 513 -8.40 -10.17 63.80
C ARG A 513 -7.05 -10.84 63.55
N GLN A 514 -6.20 -10.33 62.66
CA GLN A 514 -4.81 -10.80 62.52
C GLN A 514 -3.94 -10.46 63.75
N ARG A 515 -4.21 -9.35 64.45
CA ARG A 515 -3.61 -9.05 65.77
C ARG A 515 -4.15 -9.95 66.90
N LEU A 516 -5.44 -10.27 66.91
CA LEU A 516 -6.06 -11.16 67.91
C LEU A 516 -5.80 -12.66 67.67
N ASN A 517 -5.56 -13.10 66.43
CA ASN A 517 -5.12 -14.47 66.13
C ASN A 517 -3.63 -14.73 66.36
N LYS A 518 -2.83 -13.72 66.73
CA LYS A 518 -1.54 -13.97 67.42
C LYS A 518 -1.72 -14.46 68.86
N GLY A 519 -2.96 -14.44 69.39
CA GLY A 519 -3.32 -14.93 70.72
C GLY A 519 -3.85 -16.38 70.78
N LYS A 520 -4.11 -17.04 69.65
CA LYS A 520 -4.32 -18.50 69.64
C LYS A 520 -3.00 -19.16 69.29
N LEU A 521 -2.29 -19.61 70.32
CA LEU A 521 -1.24 -20.63 70.23
C LEU A 521 -1.72 -21.73 69.29
N SER A 522 -1.23 -21.73 68.05
CA SER A 522 -1.46 -22.82 67.13
C SER A 522 -0.81 -24.05 67.74
N LEU A 523 -1.52 -25.18 67.70
CA LEU A 523 -1.02 -26.53 68.02
C LEU A 523 0.32 -26.86 67.31
N TRP A 524 0.67 -26.10 66.27
CA TRP A 524 1.96 -26.11 65.58
C TRP A 524 3.15 -25.63 66.42
N SER A 525 2.91 -24.78 67.43
CA SER A 525 3.94 -24.25 68.35
C SER A 525 4.39 -25.31 69.36
N GLU A 526 3.43 -26.13 69.84
CA GLU A 526 3.67 -27.28 70.74
C GLU A 526 4.44 -28.39 70.01
N MET A 527 4.18 -28.58 68.72
CA MET A 527 4.84 -29.58 67.88
C MET A 527 6.29 -29.21 67.56
N LYS A 528 6.60 -27.92 67.36
CA LYS A 528 7.98 -27.44 67.15
C LYS A 528 8.88 -27.56 68.39
N ARG A 529 8.30 -27.53 69.60
CA ARG A 529 9.05 -27.72 70.86
C ARG A 529 9.48 -29.18 71.08
N LYS A 530 8.86 -30.17 70.40
CA LYS A 530 9.28 -31.58 70.40
C LYS A 530 10.38 -31.92 69.39
N PHE A 531 10.73 -31.01 68.47
CA PHE A 531 11.75 -31.23 67.43
C PHE A 531 12.99 -30.32 67.53
N GLY A 532 13.23 -29.69 68.68
CA GLY A 532 14.59 -29.29 69.08
C GLY A 532 15.32 -28.27 68.18
N CYS A 533 14.63 -27.30 67.57
CA CYS A 533 15.31 -26.18 66.90
C CYS A 533 14.79 -24.84 67.43
N SER A 534 15.56 -24.22 68.32
CA SER A 534 15.41 -22.82 68.71
C SER A 534 16.79 -22.21 68.87
N THR A 535 17.10 -21.20 68.05
CA THR A 535 18.11 -20.19 68.36
C THR A 535 17.53 -18.83 67.99
N ASN A 536 17.36 -18.00 69.02
CA ASN A 536 17.07 -16.57 68.96
C ASN A 536 18.42 -15.83 68.85
N MET A 537 18.46 -14.66 68.20
CA MET A 537 18.50 -13.38 68.92
C MET A 537 18.57 -12.17 67.99
N ASP A 538 18.03 -11.09 68.55
CA ASP A 538 17.70 -9.79 67.97
C ASP A 538 18.91 -8.88 67.66
N ASP A 539 18.60 -7.90 66.80
CA ASP A 539 19.00 -6.49 66.77
C ASP A 539 20.49 -6.09 66.78
N LEU A 540 20.86 -5.25 65.80
CA LEU A 540 21.27 -3.85 66.02
C LEU A 540 21.66 -3.13 64.71
N HIS A 541 21.14 -1.91 64.57
CA HIS A 541 21.80 -0.69 64.07
C HIS A 541 22.66 -0.73 62.79
N CYS A 542 22.32 0.10 61.80
CA CYS A 542 23.22 0.44 60.71
C CYS A 542 23.37 1.96 60.53
N PRO A 543 24.56 2.54 60.80
CA PRO A 543 24.94 3.83 60.25
C PRO A 543 25.96 3.67 59.11
N THR A 544 25.80 4.57 58.14
CA THR A 544 26.58 4.81 56.93
C THR A 544 28.11 4.95 57.12
N LYS A 545 28.94 4.47 56.16
CA LYS A 545 29.74 5.31 55.21
C LYS A 545 30.89 4.55 54.51
N LYS A 546 30.97 4.79 53.19
CA LYS A 546 32.16 5.07 52.34
C LYS A 546 33.31 4.04 52.27
N LYS A 547 33.46 3.40 51.10
CA LYS A 547 34.74 2.86 50.61
C LYS A 547 35.63 4.01 50.13
N LYS A 548 36.82 4.15 50.75
CA LYS A 548 37.99 4.82 50.18
C LYS A 548 39.06 3.77 49.92
N VAL A 549 39.48 3.69 48.67
CA VAL A 549 40.70 3.02 48.21
C VAL A 549 41.89 3.95 48.51
N HIS A 550 43.00 3.39 48.96
CA HIS A 550 44.29 4.09 49.05
C HIS A 550 45.44 3.13 48.64
N PRO A 551 46.60 3.68 48.22
CA PRO A 551 47.35 3.19 47.05
C PRO A 551 48.85 2.88 47.30
N LYS A 552 49.56 2.54 46.19
CA LYS A 552 51.02 2.64 45.89
C LYS A 552 51.93 1.47 46.32
N TRP A 553 52.98 1.01 45.61
CA TRP A 553 53.74 1.36 44.38
C TRP A 553 54.64 0.14 44.02
N SER A 554 54.76 -0.31 42.75
CA SER A 554 55.85 -0.09 41.76
C SER A 554 56.99 -1.15 41.70
N ILE A 555 57.53 -1.34 40.47
CA ILE A 555 58.79 -1.99 40.03
C ILE A 555 58.68 -3.54 39.85
N ILE A 556 58.97 -4.19 38.71
CA ILE A 556 59.81 -3.97 37.50
C ILE A 556 58.97 -4.18 36.23
#